data_AF-A0A958CNN3-F1
#
_entry.id   AF-A0A958CNN3-F1
#
_cell.length_a   1.000
_cell.length_b   1.000
_cell.length_c   1.000
_cell.angle_alpha   90.00
_cell.angle_beta   90.00
_cell.angle_gamma   90.00
#
_symmetry.space_group_name_H-M   'P 1'
#
loop_
_entity.id
_entity.type
_entity.pdbx_description
1 polymer ?
#
loop_
_entity_poly.entity_id
_entity_poly.type
_entity_poly.pdbx_seq_one_letter_code
_entity_poly.pdbx_strand_id
1 'polypeptide(L)'
;MKRVFLLLVIALVILAVLLGPSALAYVNTQGPLPGGVTLSGMTPTGADLEEVARNLHAAFQEPVAVNYDDQRIILRPDDVDFEVDVNAMVAEAVPYGEGLGYWRPFLGEVFDRPVTPVDIPLKYSYSQEKLAGWLQSVADEYDKEARPPYGVALAPGVPFTSTFMFQAGQPGLELEFNMSGERVLQALSSPTDRRADLMLVEVPPPDPDIKELQKLVEARADRFPGWVSVFIQQVGADTEAISDPEIAFAGMSTMKIPIMLELYRSVLDEPPDVETTKLLTETLGLSGNFTANLLLRLIGGGAVGSEWQGVEKVTATLRELGLKNTFMATPYDTESLPRTYSTPANSRTDVSTNPDTHMQTTAKDLALILEWIV
;
A
#
# COMPACT_ATOMS: atom_id res chain seq x y z
N MET A 1 -32.49 -41.58 -76.88
CA MET A 1 -31.33 -41.89 -76.02
C MET A 1 -29.99 -41.46 -76.62
N LYS A 2 -29.58 -41.91 -77.82
CA LYS A 2 -28.26 -41.53 -78.42
C LYS A 2 -28.01 -40.02 -78.62
N ARG A 3 -29.02 -39.22 -78.99
CA ARG A 3 -28.88 -37.76 -79.17
C ARG A 3 -28.72 -37.00 -77.86
N VAL A 4 -29.43 -37.42 -76.81
CA VAL A 4 -29.32 -36.83 -75.46
C VAL A 4 -27.96 -37.13 -74.87
N PHE A 5 -27.47 -38.36 -75.06
CA PHE A 5 -26.12 -38.74 -74.68
C PHE A 5 -25.06 -37.90 -75.41
N LEU A 6 -25.20 -37.71 -76.72
CA LEU A 6 -24.27 -36.88 -77.50
C LEU A 6 -24.26 -35.41 -77.04
N LEU A 7 -25.44 -34.83 -76.76
CA LEU A 7 -25.55 -33.45 -76.26
C LEU A 7 -24.94 -33.29 -74.87
N LEU A 8 -25.11 -34.28 -73.99
CA LEU A 8 -24.45 -34.31 -72.67
C LEU A 8 -22.93 -34.36 -72.80
N VAL A 9 -22.40 -35.20 -73.69
CA VAL A 9 -20.96 -35.28 -73.95
C VAL A 9 -20.43 -33.96 -74.48
N ILE A 10 -21.12 -33.32 -75.43
CA ILE A 10 -20.72 -32.01 -75.97
C ILE A 10 -20.73 -30.94 -74.87
N ALA A 11 -21.77 -30.88 -74.04
CA ALA A 11 -21.84 -29.93 -72.93
C ALA A 11 -20.70 -30.14 -71.92
N LEU A 12 -20.33 -31.39 -71.63
CA LEU A 12 -19.25 -31.74 -70.72
C LEU A 12 -17.87 -31.36 -71.28
N VAL A 13 -17.66 -31.52 -72.59
CA VAL A 13 -16.46 -31.07 -73.29
C VAL A 13 -16.35 -29.54 -73.28
N ILE A 14 -17.46 -28.84 -73.55
CA ILE A 14 -17.49 -27.36 -73.49
C ILE A 14 -17.18 -26.87 -72.07
N LEU A 15 -17.76 -27.50 -71.04
CA LEU A 15 -17.49 -27.17 -69.64
C LEU A 15 -16.03 -27.42 -69.26
N ALA A 16 -15.44 -28.54 -69.73
CA ALA A 16 -14.04 -28.86 -69.51
C ALA A 16 -13.09 -27.87 -70.20
N VAL A 17 -13.42 -27.38 -71.39
CA VAL A 17 -12.61 -26.37 -72.11
C VAL A 17 -12.71 -24.99 -71.44
N LEU A 18 -13.89 -24.62 -70.94
CA LEU A 18 -14.12 -23.32 -70.29
C LEU A 18 -13.54 -23.26 -68.86
N LEU A 19 -13.74 -24.31 -68.06
CA LEU A 19 -13.32 -24.33 -66.65
C LEU A 19 -11.96 -25.02 -66.43
N GLY A 20 -11.47 -25.81 -67.38
CA GLY A 20 -10.22 -26.56 -67.26
C GLY A 20 -9.00 -25.70 -66.94
N PRO A 21 -8.75 -24.57 -67.66
CA PRO A 21 -7.65 -23.68 -67.33
C PRO A 21 -7.74 -23.09 -65.92
N SER A 22 -8.93 -22.67 -65.50
CA SER A 22 -9.17 -22.12 -64.15
C SER A 22 -9.05 -23.19 -63.06
N ALA A 23 -9.50 -24.42 -63.32
CA ALA A 23 -9.35 -25.54 -62.40
C ALA A 23 -7.87 -25.97 -62.25
N LEU A 24 -7.10 -25.97 -63.34
CA LEU A 24 -5.65 -26.21 -63.31
C LEU A 24 -4.91 -25.10 -62.57
N ALA A 25 -5.25 -23.83 -62.83
CA ALA A 25 -4.72 -22.70 -62.09
C ALA A 25 -5.02 -22.84 -60.59
N TYR A 26 -6.28 -23.16 -60.24
CA TYR A 26 -6.71 -23.41 -58.86
C TYR A 26 -5.87 -24.50 -58.21
N VAL A 27 -5.74 -25.68 -58.81
CA VAL A 27 -4.91 -26.78 -58.28
C VAL A 27 -3.45 -26.36 -58.09
N ASN A 28 -2.89 -25.55 -59.00
CA ASN A 28 -1.50 -25.08 -58.92
C ASN A 28 -1.29 -23.95 -57.90
N THR A 29 -2.34 -23.23 -57.51
CA THR A 29 -2.29 -22.12 -56.54
C THR A 29 -2.80 -22.52 -55.16
N GLN A 30 -3.47 -23.67 -55.04
CA GLN A 30 -3.95 -24.20 -53.77
C GLN A 30 -2.76 -24.62 -52.91
N GLY A 31 -2.71 -24.06 -51.70
CA GLY A 31 -1.78 -24.50 -50.67
C GLY A 31 -2.20 -25.84 -50.05
N PRO A 32 -1.46 -26.30 -49.03
CA PRO A 32 -1.76 -27.53 -48.31
C PRO A 32 -3.07 -27.47 -47.50
N LEU A 33 -3.60 -26.26 -47.26
CA LEU A 33 -4.94 -26.03 -46.72
C LEU A 33 -5.79 -25.30 -47.77
N PRO A 34 -7.09 -25.61 -47.84
CA PRO A 34 -7.98 -25.04 -48.85
C PRO A 34 -8.17 -23.54 -48.63
N GLY A 35 -8.38 -22.83 -49.74
CA GLY A 35 -8.72 -21.40 -49.70
C GLY A 35 -9.94 -21.12 -48.82
N GLY A 36 -9.83 -20.13 -47.92
CA GLY A 36 -10.90 -19.73 -47.00
C GLY A 36 -10.84 -20.37 -45.61
N VAL A 37 -9.84 -21.22 -45.32
CA VAL A 37 -9.53 -21.66 -43.95
C VAL A 37 -8.46 -20.75 -43.35
N THR A 38 -8.71 -20.20 -42.17
CA THR A 38 -7.74 -19.45 -41.37
C THR A 38 -7.43 -20.16 -40.06
N LEU A 39 -6.25 -19.89 -39.52
CA LEU A 39 -5.79 -20.42 -38.24
C LEU A 39 -5.62 -19.23 -37.30
N SER A 40 -6.57 -19.03 -36.39
CA SER A 40 -6.63 -17.86 -35.51
C SER A 40 -6.55 -16.52 -36.28
N GLY A 41 -7.33 -16.42 -37.37
CA GLY A 41 -7.38 -15.24 -38.23
C GLY A 41 -6.19 -15.07 -39.18
N MET A 42 -5.17 -15.92 -39.11
CA MET A 42 -4.07 -15.92 -40.07
C MET A 42 -4.36 -16.80 -41.28
N THR A 43 -3.93 -16.31 -42.45
CA THR A 43 -3.92 -17.14 -43.67
C THR A 43 -2.75 -18.13 -43.57
N PRO A 44 -2.99 -19.45 -43.70
CA PRO A 44 -1.92 -20.44 -43.67
C PRO A 44 -0.94 -20.23 -44.82
N THR A 45 0.36 -20.20 -44.51
CA THR A 45 1.43 -20.05 -45.52
C THR A 45 2.42 -21.22 -45.40
N GLY A 46 2.69 -21.91 -46.51
CA GLY A 46 3.64 -23.01 -46.59
C GLY A 46 3.38 -23.92 -47.80
N ALA A 47 4.38 -24.68 -48.24
CA ALA A 47 4.25 -25.65 -49.31
C ALA A 47 3.57 -26.95 -48.85
N ASP A 48 3.73 -27.32 -47.58
CA ASP A 48 3.14 -28.48 -46.95
C ASP A 48 2.58 -28.16 -45.54
N LEU A 49 1.86 -29.10 -44.94
CA LEU A 49 1.24 -28.92 -43.61
C LEU A 49 2.28 -28.70 -42.50
N GLU A 50 3.49 -29.26 -42.66
CA GLU A 50 4.57 -29.10 -41.68
C GLU A 50 5.13 -27.67 -41.73
N GLU A 51 5.29 -27.11 -42.92
CA GLU A 51 5.71 -25.73 -43.11
C GLU A 51 4.66 -24.73 -42.63
N VAL A 52 3.38 -24.99 -42.89
CA VAL A 52 2.28 -24.21 -42.30
C VAL A 52 2.37 -24.24 -40.78
N ALA A 53 2.59 -25.41 -40.18
CA ALA A 53 2.69 -25.55 -38.74
C ALA A 53 3.89 -24.76 -38.16
N ARG A 54 5.06 -24.86 -38.79
CA ARG A 54 6.26 -24.12 -38.37
C ARG A 54 6.08 -22.61 -38.47
N ASN A 55 5.47 -22.12 -39.56
CA ASN A 55 5.24 -20.68 -39.75
C ASN A 55 4.24 -20.13 -38.74
N LEU A 56 3.16 -20.88 -38.45
CA LEU A 56 2.20 -20.52 -37.43
C LEU A 56 2.84 -20.47 -36.05
N HIS A 57 3.64 -21.49 -35.71
CA HIS A 57 4.38 -21.53 -34.46
C HIS A 57 5.31 -20.32 -34.32
N ALA A 58 6.10 -20.02 -35.37
CA ALA A 58 7.03 -18.89 -35.37
C ALA A 58 6.34 -17.54 -35.11
N ALA A 59 5.14 -17.33 -35.68
CA ALA A 59 4.39 -16.09 -35.47
C ALA A 59 3.99 -15.88 -33.99
N PHE A 60 3.60 -16.95 -33.29
CA PHE A 60 3.22 -16.86 -31.88
C PHE A 60 4.41 -16.82 -30.92
N GLN A 61 5.61 -17.17 -31.39
CA GLN A 61 6.87 -17.09 -30.64
C GLN A 61 7.50 -15.69 -30.65
N GLU A 62 6.95 -14.72 -31.41
CA GLU A 62 7.44 -13.35 -31.39
C GLU A 62 7.23 -12.69 -30.01
N PRO A 63 8.13 -11.84 -29.50
CA PRO A 63 7.91 -11.18 -28.21
C PRO A 63 6.72 -10.21 -28.19
N VAL A 64 6.08 -10.06 -27.03
CA VAL A 64 5.04 -9.05 -26.79
C VAL A 64 5.66 -7.79 -26.19
N ALA A 65 5.26 -6.63 -26.73
CA ALA A 65 5.55 -5.34 -26.14
C ALA A 65 4.52 -5.04 -25.05
N VAL A 66 4.93 -5.10 -23.78
CA VAL A 66 4.07 -4.79 -22.65
C VAL A 66 4.43 -3.41 -22.11
N ASN A 67 3.49 -2.48 -22.05
CA ASN A 67 3.74 -1.15 -21.52
C ASN A 67 3.26 -1.05 -20.08
N TYR A 68 4.17 -0.63 -19.20
CA TYR A 68 3.88 -0.14 -17.86
C TYR A 68 3.98 1.38 -17.90
N ASP A 69 2.84 2.09 -17.90
CA ASP A 69 2.81 3.55 -18.08
C ASP A 69 3.56 3.94 -19.39
N ASP A 70 4.57 4.81 -19.31
CA ASP A 70 5.43 5.19 -20.45
C ASP A 70 6.61 4.21 -20.71
N GLN A 71 6.79 3.19 -19.87
CA GLN A 71 7.89 2.23 -19.98
C GLN A 71 7.49 1.01 -20.80
N ARG A 72 8.35 0.62 -21.74
CA ARG A 72 8.14 -0.59 -22.57
C ARG A 72 8.99 -1.75 -22.06
N ILE A 73 8.31 -2.85 -21.77
CA ILE A 73 8.86 -4.11 -21.30
C ILE A 73 8.64 -5.16 -22.40
N ILE A 74 9.58 -6.09 -22.55
CA ILE A 74 9.47 -7.18 -23.52
C ILE A 74 9.17 -8.46 -22.76
N LEU A 75 8.06 -9.11 -23.11
CA LEU A 75 7.70 -10.44 -22.62
C LEU A 75 7.88 -11.44 -23.75
N ARG A 76 8.65 -12.52 -23.52
CA ARG A 76 8.73 -13.62 -24.48
C ARG A 76 7.70 -14.70 -24.10
N PRO A 77 7.06 -15.36 -25.07
CA PRO A 77 6.15 -16.48 -24.83
C PRO A 77 6.75 -17.56 -23.92
N ASP A 78 8.03 -17.91 -24.14
CA ASP A 78 8.78 -18.88 -23.32
C ASP A 78 8.88 -18.50 -21.83
N ASP A 79 8.87 -17.20 -21.49
CA ASP A 79 8.98 -16.74 -20.11
C ASP A 79 7.74 -17.14 -19.28
N VAL A 80 6.61 -17.44 -19.95
CA VAL A 80 5.33 -17.86 -19.34
C VAL A 80 4.83 -19.22 -19.82
N ASP A 81 5.70 -20.02 -20.44
CA ASP A 81 5.37 -21.31 -21.09
C ASP A 81 4.17 -21.21 -22.03
N PHE A 82 4.05 -20.10 -22.78
CA PHE A 82 2.97 -19.93 -23.74
C PHE A 82 3.25 -20.78 -24.98
N GLU A 83 2.46 -21.84 -25.15
CA GLU A 83 2.61 -22.84 -26.18
C GLU A 83 1.34 -22.94 -27.00
N VAL A 84 1.47 -22.98 -28.33
CA VAL A 84 0.34 -23.14 -29.26
C VAL A 84 0.34 -24.56 -29.81
N ASP A 85 -0.78 -25.27 -29.69
CA ASP A 85 -0.95 -26.61 -30.26
C ASP A 85 -1.28 -26.50 -31.76
N VAL A 86 -0.27 -26.12 -32.52
CA VAL A 86 -0.36 -25.92 -33.96
C VAL A 86 -0.75 -27.23 -34.66
N ASN A 87 -0.23 -28.37 -34.20
CA ASN A 87 -0.55 -29.67 -34.78
C ASN A 87 -2.04 -29.98 -34.65
N ALA A 88 -2.65 -29.70 -33.50
CA ALA A 88 -4.09 -29.87 -33.32
C ALA A 88 -4.92 -28.89 -34.15
N MET A 89 -4.44 -27.65 -34.34
CA MET A 89 -5.10 -26.67 -35.21
C MET A 89 -5.06 -27.09 -36.68
N VAL A 90 -3.89 -27.52 -37.17
CA VAL A 90 -3.72 -28.02 -38.53
C VAL A 90 -4.53 -29.30 -38.76
N ALA A 91 -4.50 -30.25 -37.82
CA ALA A 91 -5.29 -31.48 -37.92
C ALA A 91 -6.81 -31.21 -37.96
N GLU A 92 -7.29 -30.18 -37.26
CA GLU A 92 -8.68 -29.73 -37.35
C GLU A 92 -9.00 -29.04 -38.69
N ALA A 93 -8.01 -28.40 -39.32
CA ALA A 93 -8.15 -27.75 -40.61
C ALA A 93 -8.15 -28.74 -41.80
N VAL A 94 -7.45 -29.88 -41.70
CA VAL A 94 -7.29 -30.86 -42.80
C VAL A 94 -8.62 -31.31 -43.43
N PRO A 95 -9.67 -31.71 -42.67
CA PRO A 95 -10.93 -32.21 -43.25
C PRO A 95 -11.64 -31.20 -44.16
N TYR A 96 -11.41 -29.90 -43.97
CA TYR A 96 -11.97 -28.87 -44.84
C TYR A 96 -11.35 -28.89 -46.24
N GLY A 97 -10.13 -29.41 -46.37
CA GLY A 97 -9.36 -29.54 -47.61
C GLY A 97 -9.60 -30.83 -48.38
N GLU A 98 -10.47 -31.71 -47.91
CA GLU A 98 -10.70 -33.02 -48.52
C GLU A 98 -12.07 -33.11 -49.23
N GLY A 99 -12.17 -34.04 -50.19
CA GLY A 99 -13.42 -34.36 -50.87
C GLY A 99 -14.09 -33.17 -51.57
N LEU A 100 -15.36 -32.92 -51.23
CA LEU A 100 -16.12 -31.77 -51.77
C LEU A 100 -15.64 -30.43 -51.20
N GLY A 101 -15.00 -30.41 -50.02
CA GLY A 101 -14.46 -29.22 -49.38
C GLY A 101 -13.34 -28.58 -50.20
N TYR A 102 -12.45 -29.41 -50.76
CA TYR A 102 -11.38 -28.99 -51.66
C TYR A 102 -11.87 -28.15 -52.84
N TRP A 103 -13.02 -28.50 -53.43
CA TRP A 103 -13.56 -27.82 -54.62
C TRP A 103 -14.55 -26.70 -54.29
N ARG A 104 -14.98 -26.55 -53.02
CA ARG A 104 -15.96 -25.52 -52.62
C ARG A 104 -15.49 -24.10 -52.94
N PRO A 105 -14.25 -23.68 -52.63
CA PRO A 105 -13.76 -22.34 -52.96
C PRO A 105 -13.76 -22.06 -54.46
N PHE A 106 -13.28 -23.02 -55.26
CA PHE A 106 -13.31 -22.95 -56.72
C PHE A 106 -14.74 -22.80 -57.26
N LEU A 107 -15.68 -23.64 -56.82
CA LEU A 107 -17.07 -23.55 -57.26
C LEU A 107 -17.72 -22.24 -56.80
N GLY A 108 -17.36 -21.74 -55.62
CA GLY A 108 -17.78 -20.43 -55.14
C GLY A 108 -17.35 -19.29 -56.07
N GLU A 109 -16.09 -19.32 -56.53
CA GLU A 109 -15.56 -18.35 -57.51
C GLU A 109 -16.26 -18.46 -58.87
N VAL A 110 -16.49 -19.68 -59.36
CA VAL A 110 -17.17 -19.95 -60.64
C VAL A 110 -18.63 -19.48 -60.64
N PHE A 111 -19.32 -19.56 -59.51
CA PHE A 111 -20.74 -19.21 -59.38
C PHE A 111 -21.00 -17.85 -58.71
N ASP A 112 -19.97 -17.03 -58.48
CA ASP A 112 -20.04 -15.75 -57.76
C ASP A 112 -20.75 -15.89 -56.40
N ARG A 113 -20.41 -16.96 -55.67
CA ARG A 113 -20.90 -17.30 -54.34
C ARG A 113 -19.72 -17.51 -53.39
N PRO A 114 -19.22 -16.46 -52.73
CA PRO A 114 -18.06 -16.58 -51.86
C PRO A 114 -18.31 -17.60 -50.74
N VAL A 115 -17.30 -18.43 -50.45
CA VAL A 115 -17.35 -19.42 -49.38
C VAL A 115 -17.24 -18.71 -48.04
N THR A 116 -18.05 -19.11 -47.06
CA THR A 116 -17.92 -18.63 -45.69
C THR A 116 -16.55 -19.03 -45.15
N PRO A 117 -15.71 -18.07 -44.72
CA PRO A 117 -14.42 -18.39 -44.12
C PRO A 117 -14.61 -19.29 -42.89
N VAL A 118 -13.75 -20.29 -42.75
CA VAL A 118 -13.68 -21.16 -41.58
C VAL A 118 -12.44 -20.76 -40.80
N ASP A 119 -12.64 -20.22 -39.60
CA ASP A 119 -11.53 -19.90 -38.71
C ASP A 119 -11.40 -20.96 -37.62
N ILE A 120 -10.26 -21.64 -37.60
CA ILE A 120 -9.93 -22.58 -36.53
C ILE A 120 -9.42 -21.76 -35.33
N PRO A 121 -10.07 -21.83 -34.17
CA PRO A 121 -9.68 -21.04 -33.01
C PRO A 121 -8.28 -21.42 -32.52
N LEU A 122 -7.57 -20.46 -31.94
CA LEU A 122 -6.28 -20.69 -31.32
C LEU A 122 -6.41 -21.74 -30.20
N LYS A 123 -5.58 -22.78 -30.25
CA LYS A 123 -5.42 -23.75 -29.17
C LYS A 123 -4.08 -23.49 -28.50
N TYR A 124 -4.10 -23.10 -27.24
CA TYR A 124 -2.89 -22.79 -26.51
C TYR A 124 -2.96 -23.24 -25.05
N SER A 125 -1.79 -23.32 -24.43
CA SER A 125 -1.59 -23.49 -23.00
C SER A 125 -0.56 -22.48 -22.51
N TYR A 126 -0.62 -22.14 -21.23
CA TYR A 126 0.37 -21.28 -20.59
C TYR A 126 0.46 -21.60 -19.09
N SER A 127 1.55 -21.17 -18.46
CA SER A 127 1.71 -21.24 -17.01
C SER A 127 1.14 -20.00 -16.34
N GLN A 128 0.02 -20.15 -15.64
CA GLN A 128 -0.58 -19.09 -14.83
C GLN A 128 0.37 -18.59 -13.74
N GLU A 129 1.12 -19.50 -13.12
CA GLU A 129 2.10 -19.19 -12.08
C GLU A 129 3.23 -18.33 -12.64
N LYS A 130 3.77 -18.66 -13.82
CA LYS A 130 4.83 -17.86 -14.43
C LYS A 130 4.35 -16.50 -14.91
N LEU A 131 3.13 -16.41 -15.46
CA LEU A 131 2.55 -15.12 -15.81
C LEU A 131 2.36 -14.24 -14.57
N ALA A 132 1.83 -14.80 -13.49
CA ALA A 132 1.69 -14.08 -12.22
C ALA A 132 3.04 -13.65 -11.65
N GLY A 133 4.04 -14.54 -11.68
CA GLY A 133 5.40 -14.24 -11.24
C GLY A 133 6.09 -13.17 -12.09
N TRP A 134 5.86 -13.18 -13.41
CA TRP A 134 6.35 -12.13 -14.30
C TRP A 134 5.68 -10.79 -14.00
N LEU A 135 4.35 -10.74 -13.87
CA LEU A 135 3.64 -9.52 -13.47
C LEU A 135 4.10 -9.00 -12.10
N GLN A 136 4.36 -9.89 -11.14
CA GLN A 136 4.92 -9.51 -9.84
C GLN A 136 6.30 -8.87 -9.98
N SER A 137 7.18 -9.44 -10.81
CA SER A 137 8.50 -8.83 -11.05
C SER A 137 8.41 -7.45 -11.69
N VAL A 138 7.40 -7.23 -12.55
CA VAL A 138 7.10 -5.91 -13.12
C VAL A 138 6.58 -4.96 -12.03
N ALA A 139 5.65 -5.39 -11.19
CA ALA A 139 5.18 -4.59 -10.06
C ALA A 139 6.34 -4.20 -9.12
N ASP A 140 7.18 -5.16 -8.73
CA ASP A 140 8.31 -4.93 -7.82
C ASP A 140 9.33 -3.91 -8.38
N GLU A 141 9.49 -3.83 -9.71
CA GLU A 141 10.43 -2.92 -10.35
C GLU A 141 9.82 -1.53 -10.67
N TYR A 142 8.54 -1.48 -11.04
CA TYR A 142 7.92 -0.28 -11.62
C TYR A 142 6.83 0.37 -10.76
N ASP A 143 6.25 -0.35 -9.79
CA ASP A 143 5.26 0.24 -8.89
C ASP A 143 5.87 1.39 -8.08
N LYS A 144 5.08 2.45 -7.93
CA LYS A 144 5.46 3.65 -7.19
C LYS A 144 4.70 3.64 -5.87
N GLU A 145 5.43 3.51 -4.78
CA GLU A 145 4.82 3.59 -3.44
C GLU A 145 4.18 4.97 -3.20
N ALA A 146 2.98 4.95 -2.63
CA ALA A 146 2.33 6.16 -2.13
C ALA A 146 3.10 6.73 -0.92
N ARG A 147 3.27 8.05 -0.87
CA ARG A 147 4.04 8.71 0.19
C ARG A 147 3.15 9.65 1.00
N PRO A 148 3.20 9.58 2.35
CA PRO A 148 2.40 10.47 3.17
C PRO A 148 2.87 11.93 3.05
N PRO A 149 2.02 12.89 3.45
CA PRO A 149 2.47 14.25 3.71
C PRO A 149 3.61 14.27 4.73
N TYR A 150 4.56 15.18 4.57
CA TYR A 150 5.70 15.29 5.47
C TYR A 150 6.07 16.74 5.77
N GLY A 151 6.75 16.96 6.89
CA GLY A 151 7.20 18.27 7.30
C GLY A 151 8.55 18.64 6.68
N VAL A 152 8.67 19.88 6.23
CA VAL A 152 9.91 20.42 5.70
C VAL A 152 10.74 20.97 6.86
N ALA A 153 11.97 20.46 7.00
CA ALA A 153 12.91 20.93 8.00
C ALA A 153 13.17 22.44 7.86
N LEU A 154 13.27 23.13 8.99
CA LEU A 154 13.58 24.55 9.01
C LEU A 154 15.02 24.77 8.55
N ALA A 155 15.22 25.62 7.55
CA ALA A 155 16.56 25.97 7.08
C ALA A 155 17.39 26.61 8.22
N PRO A 156 18.72 26.41 8.24
CA PRO A 156 19.60 27.08 9.18
C PRO A 156 19.41 28.61 9.14
N GLY A 157 19.34 29.24 10.32
CA GLY A 157 19.25 30.71 10.44
C GLY A 157 17.84 31.32 10.37
N VAL A 158 16.78 30.55 10.09
CA VAL A 158 15.40 31.07 10.23
C VAL A 158 15.07 31.33 11.70
N PRO A 159 14.17 32.26 12.07
CA PRO A 159 13.81 32.50 13.47
C PRO A 159 13.26 31.24 14.19
N PHE A 160 13.54 31.10 15.49
CA PHE A 160 13.02 29.97 16.29
C PHE A 160 11.49 29.93 16.34
N THR A 161 10.80 31.05 16.14
CA THR A 161 9.32 31.12 16.13
C THR A 161 8.69 30.75 14.78
N SER A 162 9.49 30.37 13.78
CA SER A 162 8.97 30.02 12.45
C SER A 162 8.12 28.76 12.51
N THR A 163 7.07 28.66 11.69
CA THR A 163 6.24 27.46 11.57
C THR A 163 6.87 26.48 10.58
N PHE A 164 6.73 25.17 10.83
CA PHE A 164 7.09 24.17 9.83
C PHE A 164 6.16 24.28 8.61
N MET A 165 6.72 24.08 7.42
CA MET A 165 5.92 23.92 6.22
C MET A 165 5.65 22.43 6.01
N PHE A 166 4.50 22.10 5.44
CA PHE A 166 4.16 20.72 5.10
C PHE A 166 4.09 20.58 3.59
N GLN A 167 4.64 19.48 3.08
CA GLN A 167 4.48 19.08 1.70
C GLN A 167 3.36 18.06 1.61
N ALA A 168 2.50 18.20 0.59
CA ALA A 168 1.43 17.26 0.33
C ALA A 168 2.00 15.86 0.04
N GLY A 169 1.24 14.84 0.42
CA GLY A 169 1.55 13.45 0.07
C GLY A 169 1.53 13.23 -1.44
N GLN A 170 2.20 12.17 -1.88
CA GLN A 170 2.29 11.79 -3.29
C GLN A 170 1.51 10.49 -3.49
N PRO A 171 0.56 10.43 -4.45
CA PRO A 171 -0.12 9.19 -4.73
C PRO A 171 0.87 8.16 -5.29
N GLY A 172 0.60 6.90 -4.98
CA GLY A 172 1.28 5.77 -5.56
C GLY A 172 0.63 5.32 -6.86
N LEU A 173 1.29 4.41 -7.56
CA LEU A 173 0.80 3.79 -8.78
C LEU A 173 1.17 2.32 -8.71
N GLU A 174 0.16 1.45 -8.68
CA GLU A 174 0.33 0.01 -8.52
C GLU A 174 -0.28 -0.75 -9.69
N LEU A 175 0.30 -1.91 -10.00
CA LEU A 175 -0.20 -2.80 -11.05
C LEU A 175 -1.52 -3.47 -10.62
N GLU A 176 -2.55 -3.42 -11.47
CA GLU A 176 -3.73 -4.28 -11.30
C GLU A 176 -3.48 -5.62 -12.02
N PHE A 177 -3.31 -6.68 -11.24
CA PHE A 177 -2.85 -7.97 -11.74
C PHE A 177 -3.84 -8.67 -12.70
N ASN A 178 -5.15 -8.64 -12.41
CA ASN A 178 -6.10 -9.48 -13.13
C ASN A 178 -6.35 -8.98 -14.56
N MET A 179 -6.74 -7.72 -14.69
CA MET A 179 -6.98 -7.04 -15.97
C MET A 179 -5.69 -6.95 -16.78
N SER A 180 -4.54 -6.75 -16.12
CA SER A 180 -3.24 -6.76 -16.81
C SER A 180 -2.91 -8.14 -17.38
N GLY A 181 -3.13 -9.20 -16.60
CA GLY A 181 -2.93 -10.58 -17.06
C GLY A 181 -3.81 -10.92 -18.26
N GLU A 182 -5.08 -10.51 -18.25
CA GLU A 182 -5.98 -10.68 -19.40
C GLU A 182 -5.48 -9.96 -20.66
N ARG A 183 -5.01 -8.71 -20.53
CA ARG A 183 -4.44 -7.94 -21.66
C ARG A 183 -3.15 -8.55 -22.19
N VAL A 184 -2.27 -9.02 -21.32
CA VAL A 184 -1.06 -9.73 -21.72
C VAL A 184 -1.40 -11.01 -22.46
N LEU A 185 -2.37 -11.79 -21.97
CA LEU A 185 -2.80 -13.01 -22.63
C LEU A 185 -3.47 -12.73 -24.00
N GLN A 186 -4.25 -11.66 -24.10
CA GLN A 186 -4.81 -11.19 -25.38
C GLN A 186 -3.70 -10.86 -26.39
N ALA A 187 -2.64 -10.19 -25.96
CA ALA A 187 -1.49 -9.90 -26.84
C ALA A 187 -0.70 -11.16 -27.20
N LEU A 188 -0.49 -12.09 -26.26
CA LEU A 188 0.18 -13.37 -26.49
C LEU A 188 -0.60 -14.27 -27.45
N SER A 189 -1.94 -14.21 -27.41
CA SER A 189 -2.83 -14.95 -28.32
C SER A 189 -3.13 -14.21 -29.63
N SER A 190 -2.61 -12.99 -29.81
CA SER A 190 -2.75 -12.24 -31.05
C SER A 190 -1.53 -12.45 -31.96
N PRO A 191 -1.74 -12.77 -33.25
CA PRO A 191 -0.63 -12.89 -34.20
C PRO A 191 -0.21 -11.56 -34.85
N THR A 192 -0.96 -10.48 -34.63
CA THR A 192 -0.71 -9.18 -35.28
C THR A 192 -0.61 -8.05 -34.29
N ASP A 193 -1.40 -8.08 -33.23
CA ASP A 193 -1.39 -7.08 -32.16
C ASP A 193 -0.59 -7.61 -30.96
N ARG A 194 0.74 -7.60 -31.08
CA ARG A 194 1.70 -8.04 -30.04
C ARG A 194 1.98 -6.94 -29.01
N ARG A 195 0.95 -6.22 -28.58
CA ARG A 195 1.05 -5.13 -27.61
C ARG A 195 0.03 -5.30 -26.49
N ALA A 196 0.47 -5.12 -25.24
CA ALA A 196 -0.40 -5.05 -24.08
C ALA A 196 -0.08 -3.77 -23.28
N ASP A 197 -1.10 -2.99 -22.95
CA ASP A 197 -0.94 -1.86 -22.01
C ASP A 197 -1.47 -2.31 -20.64
N LEU A 198 -0.60 -2.35 -19.62
CA LEU A 198 -0.96 -2.81 -18.28
C LEU A 198 -1.99 -1.88 -17.64
N MET A 199 -2.84 -2.42 -16.80
CA MET A 199 -3.81 -1.66 -16.02
C MET A 199 -3.15 -1.24 -14.70
N LEU A 200 -3.16 0.06 -14.42
CA LEU A 200 -2.58 0.64 -13.21
C LEU A 200 -3.68 1.26 -12.35
N VAL A 201 -3.51 1.22 -11.03
CA VAL A 201 -4.40 1.83 -10.04
C VAL A 201 -3.63 2.88 -9.28
N GLU A 202 -4.21 4.08 -9.19
CA GLU A 202 -3.67 5.13 -8.34
C GLU A 202 -4.01 4.84 -6.88
N VAL A 203 -3.00 4.81 -6.03
CA VAL A 203 -3.14 4.60 -4.59
C VAL A 203 -3.04 5.96 -3.90
N PRO A 204 -4.06 6.39 -3.13
CA PRO A 204 -4.02 7.69 -2.47
C PRO A 204 -2.87 7.75 -1.44
N PRO A 205 -2.30 8.95 -1.20
CA PRO A 205 -1.31 9.12 -0.14
C PRO A 205 -1.85 8.63 1.21
N PRO A 206 -1.08 7.82 1.97
CA PRO A 206 -1.47 7.45 3.32
C PRO A 206 -1.43 8.64 4.27
N ASP A 207 -2.10 8.51 5.41
CA ASP A 207 -2.01 9.49 6.50
C ASP A 207 -0.57 9.56 7.07
N PRO A 208 -0.12 10.72 7.58
CA PRO A 208 1.19 10.86 8.20
C PRO A 208 1.29 10.06 9.51
N ASP A 209 2.44 9.42 9.71
CA ASP A 209 2.80 8.71 10.96
C ASP A 209 3.17 9.71 12.06
N ILE A 210 2.86 9.41 13.33
CA ILE A 210 3.30 10.18 14.50
C ILE A 210 4.82 10.35 14.55
N LYS A 211 5.59 9.43 13.94
CA LYS A 211 7.05 9.57 13.78
C LYS A 211 7.44 10.80 13.00
N GLU A 212 6.61 11.26 12.06
CA GLU A 212 6.85 12.50 11.35
C GLU A 212 6.72 13.72 12.29
N LEU A 213 5.73 13.69 13.20
CA LEU A 213 5.63 14.68 14.26
C LEU A 213 6.85 14.65 15.19
N GLN A 214 7.34 13.47 15.57
CA GLN A 214 8.53 13.32 16.40
C GLN A 214 9.73 14.04 15.78
N LYS A 215 10.04 13.79 14.50
CA LYS A 215 11.15 14.46 13.80
C LYS A 215 11.03 15.98 13.87
N LEU A 216 9.82 16.51 13.70
CA LEU A 216 9.57 17.96 13.74
C LEU A 216 9.74 18.53 15.15
N VAL A 217 9.31 17.79 16.17
CA VAL A 217 9.49 18.17 17.58
C VAL A 217 10.97 18.16 17.95
N GLU A 218 11.70 17.10 17.62
CA GLU A 218 13.15 16.98 17.84
C GLU A 218 13.90 18.11 17.14
N ALA A 219 13.61 18.35 15.85
CA ALA A 219 14.24 19.44 15.10
C ALA A 219 13.94 20.83 15.69
N ARG A 220 12.83 21.00 16.41
CA ARG A 220 12.54 22.23 17.15
C ARG A 220 13.29 22.27 18.49
N ALA A 221 13.26 21.17 19.23
CA ALA A 221 13.90 21.01 20.53
C ALA A 221 15.40 21.30 20.44
N ASP A 222 16.08 20.76 19.43
CA ASP A 222 17.52 20.95 19.18
C ASP A 222 17.94 22.42 18.99
N ARG A 223 16.99 23.28 18.60
CA ARG A 223 17.23 24.71 18.38
C ARG A 223 16.97 25.55 19.61
N PHE A 224 16.40 24.98 20.67
CA PHE A 224 16.18 25.67 21.92
C PHE A 224 17.49 25.74 22.70
N PRO A 225 17.90 26.91 23.23
CA PRO A 225 19.15 27.05 23.98
C PRO A 225 18.98 26.55 25.43
N GLY A 226 18.64 25.27 25.59
CA GLY A 226 18.40 24.61 26.86
C GLY A 226 17.86 23.19 26.68
N TRP A 227 17.44 22.57 27.77
CA TRP A 227 16.85 21.24 27.73
C TRP A 227 15.36 21.31 27.42
N VAL A 228 14.94 20.50 26.46
CA VAL A 228 13.54 20.31 26.09
C VAL A 228 13.21 18.85 26.26
N SER A 229 12.08 18.58 26.90
CA SER A 229 11.55 17.24 27.04
C SER A 229 10.11 17.24 26.56
N VAL A 230 9.80 16.36 25.62
CA VAL A 230 8.47 16.21 25.03
C VAL A 230 8.10 14.74 25.02
N PHE A 231 6.88 14.47 25.44
CA PHE A 231 6.26 13.16 25.32
C PHE A 231 4.83 13.39 24.82
N ILE A 232 4.49 12.81 23.68
CA ILE A 232 3.18 12.89 23.06
C ILE A 232 2.75 11.46 22.79
N GLN A 233 1.56 11.09 23.26
CA GLN A 233 0.97 9.79 23.02
C GLN A 233 -0.42 9.99 22.41
N GLN A 234 -0.71 9.19 21.38
CA GLN A 234 -2.02 9.18 20.78
C GLN A 234 -2.98 8.36 21.66
N VAL A 235 -4.03 9.01 22.16
CA VAL A 235 -5.02 8.33 23.02
C VAL A 235 -5.68 7.19 22.25
N GLY A 236 -5.66 5.99 22.81
CA GLY A 236 -6.24 4.78 22.22
C GLY A 236 -5.36 4.07 21.17
N ALA A 237 -4.12 4.53 20.95
CA ALA A 237 -3.15 3.88 20.08
C ALA A 237 -1.79 3.72 20.79
N ASP A 238 -1.05 2.65 20.47
CA ASP A 238 0.29 2.41 21.00
C ASP A 238 1.35 3.14 20.15
N THR A 239 1.16 4.44 19.98
CA THR A 239 1.99 5.30 19.13
C THR A 239 2.37 6.58 19.86
N GLU A 240 3.67 6.84 19.93
CA GLU A 240 4.26 7.96 20.67
C GLU A 240 5.22 8.79 19.80
N ALA A 241 5.32 10.09 20.10
CA ALA A 241 6.38 10.99 19.65
C ALA A 241 7.12 11.52 20.87
N ILE A 242 8.41 11.23 20.94
CA ILE A 242 9.23 11.50 22.13
C ILE A 242 10.47 12.33 21.77
N SER A 243 10.87 13.22 22.69
CA SER A 243 12.14 13.95 22.65
C SER A 243 12.65 14.03 24.09
N ASP A 244 13.68 13.26 24.41
CA ASP A 244 14.26 13.15 25.76
C ASP A 244 13.23 13.13 26.92
N PRO A 245 12.28 12.18 26.93
CA PRO A 245 11.08 12.26 27.76
C PRO A 245 11.33 12.03 29.26
N GLU A 246 12.55 11.60 29.63
CA GLU A 246 12.97 11.26 31.00
C GLU A 246 14.01 12.23 31.59
N ILE A 247 14.05 13.47 31.11
CA ILE A 247 14.80 14.54 31.79
C ILE A 247 14.00 14.98 33.02
N ALA A 248 14.64 15.03 34.19
CA ALA A 248 14.01 15.57 35.39
C ALA A 248 13.88 17.10 35.30
N PHE A 249 12.70 17.63 35.62
CA PHE A 249 12.44 19.06 35.79
C PHE A 249 11.87 19.33 37.18
N ALA A 250 11.94 20.60 37.61
CA ALA A 250 11.18 21.06 38.76
C ALA A 250 9.68 20.81 38.49
N GLY A 251 9.01 20.08 39.37
CA GLY A 251 7.59 19.76 39.21
C GLY A 251 6.71 21.00 39.29
N MET A 252 7.07 21.97 40.12
CA MET A 252 6.31 23.22 40.28
C MET A 252 4.80 22.94 40.41
N SER A 253 3.95 23.72 39.74
CA SER A 253 2.50 23.56 39.82
C SER A 253 1.95 22.37 39.04
N THR A 254 2.74 21.66 38.23
CA THR A 254 2.24 20.45 37.55
C THR A 254 1.98 19.32 38.54
N MET A 255 2.66 19.34 39.71
CA MET A 255 2.42 18.40 40.81
C MET A 255 1.03 18.54 41.45
N LYS A 256 0.26 19.59 41.11
CA LYS A 256 -1.16 19.68 41.50
C LYS A 256 -2.02 18.61 40.81
N ILE A 257 -1.60 18.09 39.66
CA ILE A 257 -2.25 16.98 38.95
C ILE A 257 -2.18 15.68 39.77
N PRO A 258 -0.99 15.19 40.21
CA PRO A 258 -0.94 14.00 41.06
C PRO A 258 -1.57 14.21 42.45
N ILE A 259 -1.61 15.44 42.99
CA ILE A 259 -2.39 15.73 44.20
C ILE A 259 -3.88 15.52 43.95
N MET A 260 -4.42 16.04 42.84
CA MET A 260 -5.81 15.79 42.45
C MET A 260 -6.07 14.30 42.27
N LEU A 261 -5.23 13.59 41.53
CA LEU A 261 -5.35 12.15 41.32
C LEU A 261 -5.45 11.40 42.66
N GLU A 262 -4.54 11.70 43.59
CA GLU A 262 -4.53 11.03 44.89
C GLU A 262 -5.76 11.38 45.73
N LEU A 263 -6.24 12.63 45.69
CA LEU A 263 -7.50 13.03 46.35
C LEU A 263 -8.68 12.19 45.85
N TYR A 264 -8.85 12.10 44.52
CA TYR A 264 -9.92 11.30 43.93
C TYR A 264 -9.77 9.82 44.23
N ARG A 265 -8.54 9.32 44.29
CA ARG A 265 -8.27 7.90 44.53
C ARG A 265 -8.48 7.47 45.98
N SER A 266 -8.10 8.31 46.96
CA SER A 266 -8.01 7.90 48.37
C SER A 266 -8.93 8.62 49.34
N VAL A 267 -9.61 9.69 48.92
CA VAL A 267 -10.50 10.48 49.77
C VAL A 267 -11.93 10.55 49.23
N LEU A 268 -12.10 10.64 47.91
CA LEU A 268 -13.41 10.85 47.29
C LEU A 268 -13.99 9.55 46.74
N ASP A 269 -14.99 8.99 47.43
CA ASP A 269 -15.82 7.88 46.91
C ASP A 269 -17.04 8.37 46.12
N GLU A 270 -17.39 9.65 46.25
CA GLU A 270 -18.54 10.32 45.63
C GLU A 270 -18.08 11.65 45.01
N PRO A 271 -18.89 12.31 44.15
CA PRO A 271 -18.56 13.64 43.64
C PRO A 271 -18.19 14.62 44.77
N PRO A 272 -17.17 15.47 44.57
CA PRO A 272 -16.70 16.38 45.61
C PRO A 272 -17.82 17.32 46.07
N ASP A 273 -17.88 17.58 47.37
CA ASP A 273 -18.80 18.55 47.94
C ASP A 273 -18.44 19.99 47.54
N VAL A 274 -19.23 20.97 47.99
CA VAL A 274 -19.05 22.39 47.61
C VAL A 274 -17.68 22.92 48.03
N GLU A 275 -17.20 22.54 49.22
CA GLU A 275 -15.92 23.01 49.73
C GLU A 275 -14.75 22.38 48.97
N THR A 276 -14.78 21.07 48.77
CA THR A 276 -13.75 20.35 48.02
C THR A 276 -13.73 20.77 46.55
N THR A 277 -14.90 21.01 45.95
CA THR A 277 -15.03 21.56 44.59
C THR A 277 -14.36 22.94 44.49
N LYS A 278 -14.56 23.81 45.49
CA LYS A 278 -13.88 25.11 45.55
C LYS A 278 -12.36 24.92 45.63
N LEU A 279 -11.88 24.05 46.52
CA LEU A 279 -10.44 23.78 46.67
C LEU A 279 -9.83 23.22 45.37
N LEU A 280 -10.50 22.29 44.69
CA LEU A 280 -10.09 21.76 43.39
C LEU A 280 -10.05 22.86 42.33
N THR A 281 -11.07 23.71 42.27
CA THR A 281 -11.15 24.82 41.31
C THR A 281 -10.02 25.83 41.51
N GLU A 282 -9.77 26.25 42.76
CA GLU A 282 -8.69 27.19 43.07
C GLU A 282 -7.30 26.56 42.85
N THR A 283 -7.15 25.26 43.13
CA THR A 283 -5.90 24.54 42.94
C THR A 283 -5.57 24.34 41.46
N LEU A 284 -6.51 23.84 40.65
CA LEU A 284 -6.25 23.48 39.26
C LEU A 284 -6.47 24.65 38.30
N GLY A 285 -7.48 25.49 38.56
CA GLY A 285 -7.84 26.62 37.71
C GLY A 285 -7.03 27.89 37.98
N LEU A 286 -6.67 28.15 39.26
CA LEU A 286 -5.92 29.34 39.66
C LEU A 286 -4.50 29.03 40.15
N SER A 287 -4.10 27.74 40.13
CA SER A 287 -2.79 27.29 40.59
C SER A 287 -2.47 27.66 42.04
N GLY A 288 -3.47 27.72 42.93
CA GLY A 288 -3.29 28.12 44.32
C GLY A 288 -2.43 27.15 45.13
N ASN A 289 -1.30 27.61 45.69
CA ASN A 289 -0.44 26.79 46.57
C ASN A 289 -1.12 26.50 47.91
N PHE A 290 -1.80 27.50 48.49
CA PHE A 290 -2.53 27.34 49.76
C PHE A 290 -3.61 26.26 49.65
N THR A 291 -4.42 26.29 48.58
CA THR A 291 -5.49 25.31 48.36
C THR A 291 -4.93 23.93 48.03
N ALA A 292 -3.81 23.85 47.30
CA ALA A 292 -3.11 22.59 47.09
C ALA A 292 -2.65 21.96 48.42
N ASN A 293 -2.14 22.77 49.35
CA ASN A 293 -1.77 22.31 50.68
C ASN A 293 -3.00 21.87 51.51
N LEU A 294 -4.16 22.51 51.33
CA LEU A 294 -5.40 22.04 51.94
C LEU A 294 -5.87 20.69 51.36
N LEU A 295 -5.72 20.46 50.05
CA LEU A 295 -6.00 19.15 49.45
C LEU A 295 -5.04 18.07 49.98
N LEU A 296 -3.75 18.38 50.08
CA LEU A 296 -2.76 17.50 50.73
C LEU A 296 -3.16 17.18 52.17
N ARG A 297 -3.68 18.15 52.91
CA ARG A 297 -4.18 17.93 54.28
C ARG A 297 -5.33 16.94 54.30
N LEU A 298 -6.30 17.06 53.40
CA LEU A 298 -7.40 16.11 53.27
C LEU A 298 -6.88 14.69 53.01
N ILE A 299 -5.97 14.53 52.04
CA ILE A 299 -5.29 13.27 51.73
C ILE A 299 -4.58 12.69 52.97
N GLY A 300 -3.96 13.55 53.77
CA GLY A 300 -3.26 13.19 55.01
C GLY A 300 -4.14 12.87 56.22
N GLY A 301 -5.48 12.97 56.10
CA GLY A 301 -6.43 12.67 57.19
C GLY A 301 -7.07 13.90 57.85
N GLY A 302 -6.89 15.09 57.29
CA GLY A 302 -7.69 16.29 57.60
C GLY A 302 -7.26 17.13 58.80
N ALA A 303 -6.36 16.64 59.66
CA ALA A 303 -5.87 17.41 60.81
C ALA A 303 -4.83 18.48 60.39
N VAL A 304 -4.66 19.53 61.20
CA VAL A 304 -3.60 20.52 60.95
C VAL A 304 -2.23 19.84 60.99
N GLY A 305 -1.42 20.05 59.95
CA GLY A 305 -0.13 19.40 59.76
C GLY A 305 -0.21 18.12 58.93
N SER A 306 -1.42 17.59 58.67
CA SER A 306 -1.61 16.38 57.86
C SER A 306 -1.14 16.52 56.41
N GLU A 307 -0.95 17.73 55.90
CA GLU A 307 -0.40 17.97 54.56
C GLU A 307 0.95 17.27 54.32
N TRP A 308 1.77 17.05 55.36
CA TRP A 308 3.01 16.28 55.26
C TRP A 308 2.75 14.80 54.98
N GLN A 309 1.78 14.19 55.68
CA GLN A 309 1.36 12.81 55.37
C GLN A 309 0.70 12.73 53.99
N GLY A 310 0.00 13.79 53.56
CA GLY A 310 -0.52 13.90 52.20
C GLY A 310 0.58 13.80 51.14
N VAL A 311 1.69 14.53 51.33
CA VAL A 311 2.86 14.49 50.44
C VAL A 311 3.46 13.09 50.39
N GLU A 312 3.61 12.42 51.54
CA GLU A 312 4.13 11.06 51.58
C GLU A 312 3.23 10.08 50.84
N LYS A 313 1.91 10.20 50.97
CA LYS A 313 0.93 9.37 50.25
C LYS A 313 0.99 9.59 48.74
N VAL A 314 0.98 10.84 48.28
CA VAL A 314 1.10 11.18 46.85
C VAL A 314 2.35 10.52 46.25
N THR A 315 3.50 10.70 46.89
CA THR A 315 4.77 10.12 46.39
C THR A 315 4.81 8.60 46.49
N ALA A 316 4.20 8.01 47.53
CA ALA A 316 4.09 6.56 47.65
C ALA A 316 3.26 5.96 46.49
N THR A 317 2.09 6.54 46.22
CA THR A 317 1.22 6.13 45.11
C THR A 317 1.91 6.24 43.76
N LEU A 318 2.60 7.35 43.48
CA LEU A 318 3.35 7.51 42.23
C LEU A 318 4.40 6.41 42.04
N ARG A 319 5.12 6.05 43.12
CA ARG A 319 6.11 4.97 43.08
C ARG A 319 5.49 3.59 42.90
N GLU A 320 4.35 3.32 43.53
CA GLU A 320 3.58 2.08 43.35
C GLU A 320 3.09 1.92 41.91
N LEU A 321 2.70 3.03 41.26
CA LEU A 321 2.33 3.10 39.85
C LEU A 321 3.54 3.04 38.89
N GLY A 322 4.76 2.93 39.42
CA GLY A 322 5.98 2.85 38.62
C GLY A 322 6.54 4.19 38.11
N LEU A 323 5.90 5.31 38.45
CA LEU A 323 6.29 6.68 38.08
C LEU A 323 7.42 7.19 38.97
N LYS A 324 8.56 6.50 38.90
CA LYS A 324 9.69 6.66 39.83
C LYS A 324 10.38 8.02 39.73
N ASN A 325 10.20 8.74 38.62
CA ASN A 325 10.85 10.03 38.40
C ASN A 325 10.03 11.21 38.95
N THR A 326 8.79 10.96 39.36
CA THR A 326 7.87 11.97 39.88
C THR A 326 7.69 11.85 41.37
N PHE A 327 7.93 12.94 42.10
CA PHE A 327 7.79 12.96 43.55
C PHE A 327 7.52 14.37 44.09
N MET A 328 6.98 14.40 45.31
CA MET A 328 6.91 15.57 46.17
C MET A 328 7.53 15.22 47.53
N ALA A 329 8.40 16.09 48.04
CA ALA A 329 9.12 15.91 49.30
C ALA A 329 8.58 16.82 50.42
N THR A 330 7.90 17.92 50.07
CA THR A 330 7.30 18.87 51.01
C THR A 330 5.99 19.43 50.47
N PRO A 331 5.12 20.00 51.33
CA PRO A 331 4.06 20.89 50.89
C PRO A 331 4.62 22.11 50.12
N TYR A 332 3.76 22.82 49.39
CA TYR A 332 4.16 24.07 48.73
C TYR A 332 4.55 25.14 49.75
N ASP A 333 5.39 26.09 49.33
CA ASP A 333 5.86 27.24 50.11
C ASP A 333 6.56 26.85 51.43
N THR A 334 7.25 25.70 51.41
CA THR A 334 8.02 25.17 52.54
C THR A 334 9.53 25.32 52.28
N GLU A 335 10.28 25.86 53.24
CA GLU A 335 11.74 26.02 53.15
C GLU A 335 12.50 24.77 53.63
N SER A 336 11.93 24.04 54.58
CA SER A 336 12.59 22.87 55.17
C SER A 336 12.45 21.64 54.26
N LEU A 337 13.56 21.01 53.91
CA LEU A 337 13.58 19.77 53.12
C LEU A 337 14.01 18.58 54.00
N PRO A 338 13.07 17.92 54.72
CA PRO A 338 13.41 16.84 55.65
C PRO A 338 13.80 15.53 54.95
N ARG A 339 13.42 15.36 53.67
CA ARG A 339 13.69 14.16 52.87
C ARG A 339 14.07 14.54 51.45
N THR A 340 15.05 13.84 50.89
CA THR A 340 15.45 13.93 49.49
C THR A 340 15.10 12.64 48.75
N TYR A 341 14.88 12.75 47.44
CA TYR A 341 14.55 11.62 46.57
C TYR A 341 15.62 11.49 45.48
N SER A 342 16.20 10.30 45.34
CA SER A 342 17.00 9.92 44.18
C SER A 342 16.13 9.08 43.25
N THR A 343 16.11 9.46 41.99
CA THR A 343 15.35 8.83 40.90
C THR A 343 16.30 8.55 39.73
N PRO A 344 15.96 7.64 38.81
CA PRO A 344 16.74 7.43 37.59
C PRO A 344 16.98 8.74 36.83
N ALA A 345 15.94 9.55 36.62
CA ALA A 345 16.03 10.81 35.88
C ALA A 345 16.89 11.87 36.56
N ASN A 346 16.78 12.05 37.88
CA ASN A 346 17.52 13.10 38.59
C ASN A 346 18.94 12.69 39.02
N SER A 347 19.31 11.42 38.77
CA SER A 347 20.64 10.88 39.01
C SER A 347 21.47 10.78 37.72
N ARG A 348 20.94 11.23 36.59
CA ARG A 348 21.64 11.33 35.30
C ARG A 348 22.82 12.31 35.40
N THR A 349 23.90 12.00 34.68
CA THR A 349 25.14 12.80 34.65
C THR A 349 25.39 13.46 33.30
N ASP A 350 24.67 13.02 32.26
CA ASP A 350 24.72 13.55 30.90
C ASP A 350 23.86 14.80 30.70
N VAL A 351 22.83 14.97 31.54
CA VAL A 351 21.88 16.08 31.49
C VAL A 351 21.61 16.62 32.90
N SER A 352 21.43 17.93 33.03
CA SER A 352 20.93 18.53 34.27
C SER A 352 20.19 19.83 34.00
N THR A 353 18.97 19.92 34.51
CA THR A 353 18.13 21.13 34.52
C THR A 353 18.25 21.91 35.83
N ASN A 354 19.08 21.44 36.77
CA ASN A 354 19.08 21.87 38.17
C ASN A 354 17.65 21.90 38.78
N PRO A 355 16.92 20.76 38.76
CA PRO A 355 15.52 20.73 39.17
C PRO A 355 15.37 20.96 40.68
N ASP A 356 14.28 21.62 41.08
CA ASP A 356 13.95 21.86 42.49
C ASP A 356 13.92 20.54 43.28
N THR A 357 14.65 20.46 44.39
CA THR A 357 14.75 19.27 45.22
C THR A 357 13.48 18.95 45.99
N HIS A 358 12.55 19.90 46.13
CA HIS A 358 11.28 19.70 46.83
C HIS A 358 10.28 18.88 46.01
N MET A 359 10.29 19.00 44.69
CA MET A 359 9.37 18.27 43.82
C MET A 359 9.87 18.22 42.39
N GLN A 360 9.83 17.05 41.78
CA GLN A 360 10.34 16.82 40.44
C GLN A 360 9.44 15.88 39.67
N THR A 361 9.54 15.95 38.35
CA THR A 361 8.83 15.08 37.42
C THR A 361 9.53 15.03 36.06
N THR A 362 9.03 14.21 35.16
CA THR A 362 9.46 14.10 33.76
C THR A 362 8.26 14.29 32.85
N ALA A 363 8.50 14.62 31.57
CA ALA A 363 7.42 14.72 30.59
C ALA A 363 6.66 13.39 30.47
N LYS A 364 7.40 12.26 30.47
CA LYS A 364 6.82 10.92 30.42
C LYS A 364 5.90 10.63 31.60
N ASP A 365 6.38 10.80 32.83
CA ASP A 365 5.60 10.42 34.00
C ASP A 365 4.30 11.25 34.10
N LEU A 366 4.36 12.56 33.82
CA LEU A 366 3.15 13.39 33.77
C LEU A 366 2.20 13.00 32.65
N ALA A 367 2.73 12.68 31.46
CA ALA A 367 1.89 12.28 30.34
C ALA A 367 1.16 10.96 30.63
N LEU A 368 1.81 9.99 31.27
CA LEU A 368 1.18 8.74 31.70
C LEU A 368 0.09 8.98 32.75
N ILE A 369 0.30 9.90 33.70
CA ILE A 369 -0.77 10.30 34.64
C ILE A 369 -1.95 10.89 33.88
N LEU A 370 -1.69 11.76 32.91
CA LEU A 370 -2.73 12.40 32.10
C LEU A 370 -3.49 11.37 31.27
N GLU A 371 -2.79 10.40 30.66
CA GLU A 371 -3.41 9.32 29.89
C GLU A 371 -4.42 8.53 30.72
N TRP A 372 -4.12 8.25 32.00
CA TRP A 372 -5.01 7.45 32.86
C TRP A 372 -6.29 8.18 33.30
N ILE A 373 -6.37 9.49 33.14
CA ILE A 373 -7.52 10.30 33.57
C ILE A 373 -8.39 10.78 32.40
N VAL A 374 -8.02 10.46 31.15
CA VAL A 374 -8.84 10.71 29.94
C VAL A 374 -9.55 9.42 29.54
#